data_AF-A0A238VT79-F1
#
_entry.id   AF-A0A238VT79-F1
#
_cell.length_a   1.000
_cell.length_b   1.000
_cell.length_c   1.000
_cell.angle_alpha   90.00
_cell.angle_beta   90.00
_cell.angle_gamma   90.00
#
_symmetry.space_group_name_H-M   'P 1'
#
loop_
_entity.id
_entity.type
_entity.pdbx_description
1 polymer ?
#
loop_
_entity_poly.entity_id
_entity_poly.type
_entity_poly.pdbx_seq_one_letter_code
_entity_poly.pdbx_strand_id
1 'polypeptide(L)'
;MKSRSEAFFKEATKNLQLAKNELFKPSEDIVTYSVCKNAQFATENFLKGFLSKNGIEIGINETIETLYNKCVAIDENFKNIDLNPIGCKSHAIDSRYCSEINSVSACFDTADIIDTYLRKVKVL
;
A
#
# COMPACT_ATOMS: atom_id res chain seq x y z
N MET A 1 14.20 -20.29 5.65
CA MET A 1 13.90 -19.48 4.45
C MET A 1 12.84 -18.46 4.83
N LYS A 2 13.03 -17.17 4.56
CA LYS A 2 11.93 -16.21 4.70
C LYS A 2 10.88 -16.50 3.65
N SER A 3 9.62 -16.62 4.03
CA SER A 3 8.53 -16.84 3.08
C SER A 3 8.40 -15.64 2.12
N ARG A 4 7.87 -15.85 0.92
CA ARG A 4 7.65 -14.76 -0.07
C ARG A 4 6.79 -13.63 0.51
N SER A 5 5.83 -13.96 1.38
CA SER A 5 5.00 -12.99 2.10
C SER A 5 5.79 -12.13 3.09
N GLU A 6 6.74 -12.71 3.84
CA GLU A 6 7.61 -11.94 4.75
C GLU A 6 8.47 -10.92 3.99
N ALA A 7 8.95 -11.27 2.80
CA ALA A 7 9.71 -10.34 1.97
C ALA A 7 8.87 -9.14 1.55
N PHE A 8 7.62 -9.38 1.12
CA PHE A 8 6.66 -8.33 0.81
C PHE A 8 6.35 -7.46 2.03
N PHE A 9 6.02 -8.04 3.18
CA PHE A 9 5.72 -7.27 4.40
C PHE A 9 6.89 -6.42 4.87
N LYS A 10 8.12 -6.94 4.77
CA LYS A 10 9.32 -6.19 5.12
C LYS A 10 9.50 -4.97 4.22
N GLU A 11 9.36 -5.14 2.90
CA GLU A 11 9.49 -4.02 1.97
C GLU A 11 8.34 -3.02 2.14
N ALA A 12 7.12 -3.50 2.36
CA ALA A 12 5.97 -2.66 2.64
C ALA A 12 6.18 -1.74 3.86
N THR A 13 6.64 -2.31 4.97
CA THR A 13 6.93 -1.56 6.21
C THR A 13 8.03 -0.52 5.99
N LYS A 14 9.07 -0.87 5.23
CA LYS A 14 10.15 0.06 4.87
C LYS A 14 9.63 1.21 4.03
N ASN A 15 8.85 0.94 2.99
CA ASN A 15 8.26 1.98 2.15
C ASN A 15 7.30 2.86 2.95
N LEU A 16 6.47 2.30 3.83
CA LEU A 16 5.57 3.07 4.68
C LEU A 16 6.36 4.06 5.56
N GLN A 17 7.48 3.61 6.16
CA GLN A 17 8.33 4.47 6.96
C GLN A 17 9.00 5.58 6.12
N LEU A 18 9.42 5.29 4.89
CA LEU A 18 9.96 6.30 3.98
C LEU A 18 8.91 7.34 3.60
N ALA A 19 7.69 6.92 3.28
CA ALA A 19 6.57 7.82 3.00
C ALA A 19 6.26 8.71 4.22
N LYS A 20 6.23 8.12 5.42
CA LYS A 20 6.05 8.84 6.68
C LYS A 20 7.12 9.91 6.85
N ASN A 21 8.40 9.53 6.81
CA ASN A 21 9.49 10.47 7.04
C ASN A 21 9.47 11.65 6.06
N GLU A 22 9.02 11.42 4.82
CA GLU A 22 8.89 12.47 3.81
C GLU A 22 7.67 13.37 4.05
N LEU A 23 6.51 12.78 4.37
CA LEU A 23 5.26 13.52 4.57
C LEU A 23 5.31 14.42 5.81
N PHE A 24 6.05 14.02 6.84
CA PHE A 24 6.18 14.76 8.10
C PHE A 24 7.27 15.85 8.06
N LYS A 25 7.79 16.20 6.89
CA LYS A 25 8.65 17.38 6.69
C LYS A 25 7.82 18.67 6.68
N PRO A 26 8.46 19.85 6.87
CA PRO A 26 7.83 21.14 6.58
C PRO A 26 7.24 21.16 5.17
N SER A 27 6.12 21.84 4.98
CA SER A 27 5.35 21.84 3.72
C SER A 27 6.17 22.21 2.48
N GLU A 28 7.13 23.12 2.64
CA GLU A 28 8.06 23.60 1.64
C GLU A 28 9.11 22.56 1.22
N ASP A 29 9.34 21.55 2.05
CA ASP A 29 10.36 20.50 1.86
C ASP A 29 9.76 19.14 1.46
N ILE A 30 8.44 19.02 1.40
CA ILE A 30 7.76 17.76 1.05
C ILE A 30 7.98 17.47 -0.44
N VAL A 31 8.60 16.32 -0.72
CA VAL A 31 8.62 15.75 -2.08
C VAL A 31 7.40 14.85 -2.27
N THR A 32 6.30 15.42 -2.76
CA THR A 32 5.01 14.71 -2.93
C THR A 32 5.11 13.43 -3.75
N TYR A 33 5.95 13.43 -4.79
CA TYR A 33 6.28 12.24 -5.57
C TYR A 33 6.84 11.10 -4.69
N SER A 34 7.79 11.41 -3.80
CA SER A 34 8.45 10.45 -2.92
C SER A 34 7.44 9.85 -1.94
N VAL A 35 6.57 10.67 -1.34
CA VAL A 35 5.50 10.19 -0.46
C VAL A 35 4.56 9.25 -1.22
N CYS A 36 4.02 9.69 -2.36
CA CYS A 36 3.04 8.92 -3.11
C CYS A 36 3.62 7.59 -3.59
N LYS A 37 4.84 7.59 -4.14
CA LYS A 37 5.49 6.36 -4.61
C LYS A 37 5.74 5.37 -3.50
N ASN A 38 6.30 5.82 -2.38
CA ASN A 38 6.53 4.95 -1.25
C ASN A 38 5.20 4.42 -0.69
N ALA A 39 4.14 5.24 -0.61
CA ALA A 39 2.82 4.78 -0.19
C ALA A 39 2.18 3.75 -1.16
N GLN A 40 2.36 3.93 -2.47
CA GLN A 40 1.93 2.95 -3.49
C GLN A 40 2.65 1.61 -3.30
N PHE A 41 3.98 1.63 -3.21
CA PHE A 41 4.77 0.41 -3.00
C PHE A 41 4.43 -0.25 -1.65
N ALA A 42 4.20 0.53 -0.59
CA ALA A 42 3.77 0.01 0.69
C ALA A 42 2.43 -0.72 0.58
N THR A 43 1.42 -0.05 0.03
CA THR A 43 0.09 -0.61 -0.18
C THR A 43 0.14 -1.90 -0.99
N GLU A 44 0.81 -1.87 -2.14
CA GLU A 44 0.92 -3.02 -3.02
C GLU A 44 1.61 -4.21 -2.35
N ASN A 45 2.73 -3.96 -1.68
CA ASN A 45 3.47 -5.02 -0.99
C ASN A 45 2.69 -5.57 0.21
N PHE A 46 1.91 -4.77 0.95
CA PHE A 46 1.04 -5.32 1.99
C PHE A 46 -0.02 -6.27 1.42
N LEU A 47 -0.69 -5.87 0.33
CA LEU A 47 -1.70 -6.71 -0.32
C LEU A 47 -1.06 -7.98 -0.91
N LYS A 48 0.07 -7.86 -1.61
CA LYS A 48 0.83 -9.01 -2.14
C LYS A 48 1.29 -9.96 -1.02
N GLY A 49 1.75 -9.41 0.11
CA GLY A 49 2.13 -10.19 1.27
C GLY A 49 0.97 -10.98 1.84
N PHE A 50 -0.21 -10.36 1.99
CA PHE A 50 -1.44 -11.01 2.44
C PHE A 50 -1.89 -12.12 1.49
N LEU A 51 -1.96 -11.83 0.18
CA LEU A 51 -2.32 -12.82 -0.84
C LEU A 51 -1.34 -14.00 -0.85
N SER A 52 -0.04 -13.72 -0.81
CA SER A 52 1.00 -14.76 -0.78
C SER A 52 0.91 -15.63 0.47
N LYS A 53 0.59 -15.04 1.63
CA LYS A 53 0.40 -15.80 2.89
C LYS A 53 -0.80 -16.76 2.80
N ASN A 54 -1.80 -16.41 2.00
CA ASN A 54 -3.00 -17.22 1.74
C ASN A 54 -2.84 -18.13 0.50
N GLY A 55 -1.64 -18.26 -0.06
CA GLY A 55 -1.38 -19.14 -1.21
C GLY A 55 -1.96 -18.66 -2.54
N ILE A 56 -2.33 -17.38 -2.65
CA ILE A 56 -2.87 -16.79 -3.88
C ILE A 56 -1.74 -16.31 -4.79
N GLU A 57 -1.79 -16.70 -6.06
CA GLU A 57 -0.86 -16.23 -7.07
C GLU A 57 -1.10 -14.77 -7.44
N ILE A 58 0.01 -14.03 -7.56
CA ILE A 58 0.04 -12.62 -7.94
C ILE A 58 0.43 -12.53 -9.41
N GLY A 59 -0.41 -11.86 -10.20
CA GLY A 59 -0.15 -11.60 -11.61
C GLY A 59 0.94 -10.54 -11.81
N ILE A 60 1.54 -10.52 -13.00
CA ILE A 60 2.67 -9.63 -13.33
C ILE A 60 2.24 -8.15 -13.43
N ASN A 61 1.00 -7.88 -13.82
CA ASN A 61 0.49 -6.54 -14.12
C ASN A 61 -0.70 -6.14 -13.24
N GLU A 62 -0.77 -6.66 -12.01
CA GLU A 62 -1.83 -6.31 -11.10
C GLU A 62 -1.68 -4.87 -10.58
N THR A 63 -2.80 -4.16 -10.48
CA THR A 63 -2.86 -2.83 -9.87
C THR A 63 -3.20 -2.97 -8.39
N ILE A 64 -3.07 -1.87 -7.64
CA ILE A 64 -3.51 -1.83 -6.24
C ILE A 64 -4.98 -2.25 -6.13
N GLU A 65 -5.81 -1.76 -7.05
CA GLU A 65 -7.24 -2.08 -7.09
C GLU A 65 -7.51 -3.58 -7.33
N THR A 66 -6.81 -4.22 -8.27
CA THR A 66 -7.03 -5.66 -8.52
C THR A 66 -6.52 -6.52 -7.37
N LEU A 67 -5.37 -6.18 -6.77
CA LEU A 67 -4.84 -6.87 -5.59
C LEU A 67 -5.77 -6.73 -4.38
N TYR A 68 -6.32 -5.53 -4.18
CA TYR A 68 -7.25 -5.25 -3.10
C TYR A 68 -8.53 -6.07 -3.25
N ASN A 69 -9.10 -6.13 -4.46
CA ASN A 69 -10.30 -6.93 -4.73
C ASN A 69 -10.07 -8.42 -4.43
N LYS A 70 -8.86 -8.95 -4.70
CA LYS A 70 -8.49 -10.31 -4.29
C LYS A 70 -8.41 -10.45 -2.76
N CYS A 71 -7.88 -9.45 -2.05
CA CYS A 71 -7.83 -9.47 -0.58
C CYS A 71 -9.25 -9.46 0.02
N VAL A 72 -10.15 -8.64 -0.53
CA VAL A 72 -11.57 -8.59 -0.14
C VAL A 72 -12.27 -9.93 -0.33
N ALA A 73 -11.93 -10.69 -1.39
CA ALA A 73 -12.50 -12.01 -1.63
C ALA A 73 -12.07 -13.07 -0.60
N ILE A 74 -10.96 -12.84 0.11
CA ILE A 74 -10.44 -13.72 1.17
C ILE A 74 -10.95 -13.26 2.54
N ASP A 75 -10.95 -11.94 2.76
CA ASP A 75 -11.33 -11.32 4.01
C ASP A 75 -12.15 -10.05 3.73
N GLU A 76 -13.46 -10.16 3.90
CA GLU A 76 -14.38 -9.08 3.56
C GLU A 76 -14.18 -7.81 4.40
N ASN A 77 -13.49 -7.90 5.54
CA ASN A 77 -13.21 -6.73 6.37
C ASN A 77 -12.28 -5.72 5.68
N PHE A 78 -11.55 -6.13 4.63
CA PHE A 78 -10.84 -5.19 3.77
C PHE A 78 -11.77 -4.12 3.18
N LYS A 79 -13.07 -4.43 2.94
CA LYS A 79 -14.08 -3.47 2.43
C LYS A 79 -14.22 -2.22 3.30
N ASN A 80 -13.80 -2.28 4.57
CA ASN A 80 -13.81 -1.14 5.48
C ASN A 80 -12.65 -0.15 5.22
N ILE A 81 -11.71 -0.49 4.34
CA ILE A 81 -10.58 0.35 3.95
C ILE A 81 -10.95 1.04 2.63
N ASP A 82 -11.19 2.35 2.68
CA ASP A 82 -11.55 3.10 1.48
C ASP A 82 -10.31 3.41 0.61
N LEU A 83 -10.29 2.90 -0.62
CA LEU A 83 -9.26 3.19 -1.62
C LEU A 83 -9.63 4.37 -2.54
N ASN A 84 -10.86 4.88 -2.50
CA ASN A 84 -11.31 5.96 -3.38
C ASN A 84 -10.43 7.22 -3.33
N PRO A 85 -9.89 7.62 -2.16
CA PRO A 85 -8.99 8.78 -2.08
C PRO A 85 -7.70 8.65 -2.90
N ILE A 86 -7.29 7.42 -3.28
CA ILE A 86 -6.11 7.17 -4.08
C ILE A 86 -6.45 7.22 -5.57
N GLY A 87 -6.08 8.32 -6.24
CA GLY A 87 -6.28 8.50 -7.68
C GLY A 87 -5.41 7.59 -8.56
N CYS A 88 -4.29 7.08 -8.05
CA CYS A 88 -3.36 6.23 -8.79
C CYS A 88 -3.65 4.72 -8.68
N LYS A 89 -4.67 4.29 -7.93
CA LYS A 89 -4.89 2.86 -7.58
C LYS A 89 -5.14 1.92 -8.76
N SER A 90 -5.75 2.42 -9.83
CA SER A 90 -6.16 1.64 -11.01
C SER A 90 -5.09 1.62 -12.11
N HIS A 91 -3.88 2.09 -11.78
CA HIS A 91 -2.77 2.21 -12.72
C HIS A 91 -1.57 1.40 -12.23
N ALA A 92 -0.71 0.98 -13.16
CA ALA A 92 0.58 0.43 -12.80
C ALA A 92 1.34 1.46 -11.95
N ILE A 93 1.99 1.02 -10.87
CA ILE A 93 2.68 1.88 -9.90
C ILE A 93 3.59 2.89 -10.60
N ASP A 94 4.31 2.48 -11.64
CA ASP A 94 5.24 3.36 -12.35
C ASP A 94 4.65 4.27 -13.42
N SER A 95 3.35 4.16 -13.67
CA SER A 95 2.69 4.95 -14.71
C SER A 95 2.07 6.26 -14.20
N ARG A 96 1.67 6.35 -12.93
CA ARG A 96 0.98 7.53 -12.36
C ARG A 96 1.28 7.75 -10.88
N TYR A 97 1.24 9.01 -10.45
CA TYR A 97 1.34 9.41 -9.05
C TYR A 97 0.41 10.59 -8.76
N CYS A 98 0.06 10.76 -7.48
CA CYS A 98 -0.68 11.92 -6.98
C CYS A 98 0.29 13.04 -6.64
N SER A 99 -0.02 14.28 -7.03
CA SER A 99 0.81 15.46 -6.76
C SER A 99 0.24 16.37 -5.67
N GLU A 100 -1.08 16.42 -5.54
CA GLU A 100 -1.77 17.26 -4.56
C GLU A 100 -1.56 16.72 -3.13
N ILE A 101 -1.25 17.59 -2.17
CA ILE A 101 -0.94 17.22 -0.78
C ILE A 101 -2.04 16.36 -0.16
N ASN A 102 -3.31 16.70 -0.38
CA ASN A 102 -4.43 15.93 0.17
C ASN A 102 -4.47 14.50 -0.41
N SER A 103 -4.29 14.37 -1.72
CA SER A 103 -4.27 13.07 -2.40
C SER A 103 -3.05 12.23 -2.01
N VAL A 104 -1.91 12.89 -1.79
CA VAL A 104 -0.66 12.26 -1.35
C VAL A 104 -0.77 11.78 0.09
N SER A 105 -1.34 12.59 0.98
CA SER A 105 -1.63 12.21 2.37
C SER A 105 -2.58 11.03 2.40
N ALA A 106 -3.62 11.05 1.58
CA ALA A 106 -4.56 9.93 1.48
C ALA A 106 -3.89 8.62 0.99
N CYS A 107 -2.91 8.69 0.08
CA CYS A 107 -2.12 7.53 -0.30
C CYS A 107 -1.38 6.94 0.92
N PHE A 108 -0.76 7.80 1.73
CA PHE A 108 -0.08 7.39 2.95
C PHE A 108 -1.05 6.80 3.97
N ASP A 109 -2.16 7.49 4.25
CA ASP A 109 -3.17 7.08 5.24
C ASP A 109 -3.75 5.70 4.91
N THR A 110 -4.08 5.44 3.64
CA THR A 110 -4.55 4.11 3.23
C THR A 110 -3.49 3.02 3.48
N ALA A 111 -2.21 3.30 3.18
CA ALA A 111 -1.14 2.34 3.44
C ALA A 111 -0.97 2.05 4.95
N ASP A 112 -1.09 3.09 5.79
CA ASP A 112 -1.01 2.99 7.25
C ASP A 112 -2.23 2.25 7.85
N ILE A 113 -3.42 2.47 7.30
CA ILE A 113 -4.64 1.72 7.67
C ILE A 113 -4.49 0.24 7.34
N ILE A 114 -3.92 -0.11 6.17
CA ILE A 114 -3.68 -1.51 5.80
C ILE A 114 -2.64 -2.15 6.73
N ASP A 115 -1.53 -1.47 7.05
CA ASP A 115 -0.55 -1.94 8.04
C ASP A 115 -1.22 -2.21 9.40
N THR A 116 -1.98 -1.23 9.90
CA THR A 116 -2.72 -1.32 11.16
C THR A 116 -3.70 -2.50 11.15
N TYR A 117 -4.44 -2.67 10.06
CA TYR A 117 -5.37 -3.79 9.87
C TYR A 117 -4.64 -5.14 9.94
N LEU A 118 -3.57 -5.29 9.16
CA LEU A 118 -2.80 -6.53 9.09
C LEU A 118 -2.13 -6.90 10.43
N ARG A 119 -1.71 -5.90 11.22
CA ARG A 119 -1.24 -6.12 12.60
C ARG A 119 -2.37 -6.56 13.52
N LYS A 120 -3.54 -5.94 13.42
CA LYS A 120 -4.73 -6.30 14.22
C LYS A 120 -5.13 -7.75 13.99
N VAL A 121 -5.07 -8.24 12.75
CA VAL A 121 -5.39 -9.64 12.41
C VAL A 121 -4.19 -10.59 12.54
N LYS A 122 -3.06 -10.14 13.12
CA LYS A 122 -1.84 -10.94 13.37
C LYS A 122 -1.25 -11.57 12.10
N VAL A 123 -1.39 -10.87 10.98
CA VAL A 123 -0.77 -11.26 9.71
C VAL A 123 0.69 -10.79 9.65
N LEU A 124 0.93 -9.57 10.17
CA LEU A 124 2.22 -8.89 10.35
C LEU A 124 2.84 -9.18 11.73
#